data_AF-A0A0D8HLW3-F1
#
_entry.id   AF-A0A0D8HLW3-F1
#
_cell.length_a   1.000
_cell.length_b   1.000
_cell.length_c   1.000
_cell.angle_alpha   90.00
_cell.angle_beta   90.00
_cell.angle_gamma   90.00
#
_symmetry.space_group_name_H-M   'P 1'
#
loop_
_entity.id
_entity.type
_entity.pdbx_description
1 polymer ?
#
loop_
_entity_poly.entity_id
_entity_poly.type
_entity_poly.pdbx_seq_one_letter_code
_entity_poly.pdbx_strand_id
1 'polypeptide(L)'
;MRASASALECLIVTFDDSNAVSNSGLILPITLAERLGLRDLFDLHIDLEDRPGRANVGRKAMAIVASILAGGDCIDDTAILESPNAQVILGQIMPAPSRFGVFLRSFETSDIADVE
;
A
#
# COMPACT_ATOMS: atom_id res chain seq x y z
N MET A 1 11.00 -37.51 32.93
CA MET A 1 11.01 -36.20 32.25
C MET A 1 9.71 -36.04 31.50
N ARG A 2 8.83 -35.10 31.91
CA ARG A 2 7.69 -34.68 31.09
C ARG A 2 8.19 -33.61 30.14
N ALA A 3 8.15 -33.85 28.84
CA ALA A 3 8.35 -32.79 27.87
C ALA A 3 7.14 -31.87 27.94
N SER A 4 7.36 -30.60 28.30
CA SER A 4 6.37 -29.55 28.14
C SER A 4 6.53 -29.02 26.71
N ALA A 5 5.54 -29.25 25.86
CA ALA A 5 5.43 -28.53 24.59
C ALA A 5 4.50 -27.35 24.85
N SER A 6 5.05 -26.16 25.12
CA SER A 6 4.26 -24.94 25.01
C SER A 6 4.00 -24.73 23.52
N ALA A 7 2.74 -24.71 23.11
CA ALA A 7 2.39 -24.25 21.77
C ALA A 7 2.98 -22.86 21.60
N LEU A 8 3.74 -22.65 20.51
CA LEU A 8 4.25 -21.33 20.14
C LEU A 8 3.03 -20.50 19.72
N GLU A 9 2.37 -19.84 20.68
CA GLU A 9 1.16 -19.06 20.42
C GLU A 9 1.45 -17.82 19.57
N CYS A 10 2.67 -17.28 19.61
CA CYS A 10 3.07 -16.13 18.82
C CYS A 10 4.59 -16.10 18.60
N LEU A 11 5.01 -15.91 17.35
CA LEU A 11 6.39 -15.64 16.97
C LEU A 11 6.44 -14.19 16.47
N ILE A 12 7.22 -13.33 17.13
CA ILE A 12 7.43 -11.93 16.72
C ILE A 12 8.87 -11.79 16.25
N VAL A 13 9.03 -11.34 15.00
CA VAL A 13 10.35 -10.99 14.45
C VAL A 13 10.58 -9.50 14.69
N THR A 14 11.62 -9.16 15.44
CA THR A 14 12.03 -7.78 15.72
C THR A 14 13.38 -7.50 15.07
N PHE A 15 13.51 -6.32 14.45
CA PHE A 15 14.80 -5.81 13.98
C PHE A 15 15.22 -4.67 14.92
N ASP A 16 16.36 -4.82 15.59
CA ASP A 16 16.88 -3.87 16.58
C ASP A 16 18.09 -3.05 16.08
N ASP A 17 18.46 -3.21 14.81
CA ASP A 17 19.52 -2.41 14.18
C ASP A 17 19.10 -0.93 14.08
N SER A 18 19.99 -0.02 14.48
CA SER A 18 19.72 1.42 14.43
C SER A 18 19.55 1.97 13.01
N ASN A 19 19.98 1.22 12.00
CA ASN A 19 19.78 1.51 10.58
C ASN A 19 18.58 0.74 9.98
N ALA A 20 17.85 -0.04 10.77
CA ALA A 20 16.67 -0.75 10.29
C ALA A 20 15.61 0.24 9.81
N VAL A 21 15.31 0.18 8.52
CA VAL A 21 14.21 0.93 7.92
C VAL A 21 13.02 0.00 7.76
N SER A 22 11.95 0.28 8.51
CA SER A 22 10.67 -0.41 8.38
C SER A 22 10.23 -0.44 6.92
N ASN A 23 9.83 -1.62 6.44
CA ASN A 23 9.37 -1.84 5.07
C ASN A 23 10.38 -1.42 3.98
N SER A 24 11.69 -1.42 4.27
CA SER A 24 12.75 -1.19 3.26
C SER A 24 12.67 -2.12 2.05
N GLY A 25 12.07 -3.30 2.20
CA GLY A 25 11.75 -4.19 1.09
C GLY A 25 10.91 -3.54 -0.02
N LEU A 26 10.15 -2.47 0.30
CA LEU A 26 9.37 -1.71 -0.69
C LEU A 26 10.24 -0.92 -1.68
N ILE A 27 11.52 -0.67 -1.39
CA ILE A 27 12.41 0.06 -2.31
C ILE A 27 12.43 -0.60 -3.69
N LEU A 28 12.54 -1.93 -3.75
CA LEU A 28 12.59 -2.67 -5.00
C LEU A 28 11.29 -2.58 -5.83
N PRO A 29 10.10 -2.97 -5.31
CA PRO A 29 8.86 -2.90 -6.07
C PRO A 29 8.43 -1.47 -6.39
N ILE A 30 8.69 -0.48 -5.52
CA ILE A 30 8.36 0.92 -5.80
C ILE A 30 9.28 1.49 -6.89
N THR A 31 10.58 1.21 -6.84
CA THR A 31 11.51 1.59 -7.93
C THR A 31 11.12 0.94 -9.25
N LEU A 32 10.68 -0.32 -9.23
CA LEU A 32 10.18 -1.00 -10.43
C LEU A 32 8.91 -0.32 -10.96
N ALA A 33 7.94 -0.03 -10.09
CA ALA A 33 6.71 0.65 -10.45
C ALA A 33 6.98 2.03 -11.07
N GLU A 34 7.94 2.80 -10.51
CA GLU A 34 8.38 4.07 -11.08
C GLU A 34 8.98 3.90 -12.47
N ARG A 35 9.88 2.91 -12.67
CA ARG A 35 10.49 2.64 -13.98
C ARG A 35 9.48 2.19 -15.03
N LEU A 36 8.40 1.53 -14.62
CA LEU A 36 7.30 1.13 -15.48
C LEU A 36 6.27 2.25 -15.71
N GLY A 37 6.41 3.39 -15.04
CA GLY A 37 5.42 4.47 -15.09
C GLY A 37 4.06 4.05 -14.52
N LEU A 38 4.02 3.11 -13.57
CA LEU A 38 2.79 2.49 -13.08
C LEU A 38 1.81 3.52 -12.50
N ARG A 39 2.34 4.54 -11.81
CA ARG A 39 1.53 5.65 -11.30
C ARG A 39 0.82 6.39 -12.44
N ASP A 40 1.55 6.69 -13.52
CA ASP A 40 1.02 7.42 -14.67
C ASP A 40 0.00 6.56 -15.42
N LEU A 41 0.23 5.24 -15.48
CA LEU A 41 -0.76 4.30 -16.01
C LEU A 41 -2.07 4.30 -15.20
N PHE A 42 -1.99 4.35 -13.87
CA PHE A 42 -3.20 4.51 -13.05
C PHE A 42 -3.90 5.84 -13.30
N ASP A 43 -3.15 6.94 -13.40
CA ASP A 43 -3.71 8.26 -13.72
C ASP A 43 -4.33 8.30 -15.14
N LEU A 44 -3.85 7.48 -16.08
CA LEU A 44 -4.34 7.39 -17.45
C LEU A 44 -5.57 6.48 -17.60
N HIS A 45 -5.58 5.32 -16.93
CA HIS A 45 -6.56 4.27 -17.18
C HIS A 45 -7.72 4.23 -16.18
N ILE A 46 -7.58 4.84 -15.01
CA ILE A 46 -8.66 4.87 -14.02
C ILE A 46 -9.39 6.21 -14.14
N ASP A 47 -10.54 6.18 -14.81
CA ASP A 47 -11.48 7.29 -14.86
C ASP A 47 -12.63 7.05 -13.88
N LEU A 48 -12.73 7.88 -12.85
CA LEU A 48 -13.81 7.82 -11.86
C LEU A 48 -14.92 8.83 -12.16
N GLU A 49 -14.90 9.45 -13.35
CA GLU A 49 -15.78 10.54 -13.74
C GLU A 49 -15.79 11.64 -12.68
N ASP A 50 -16.96 12.15 -12.30
CA ASP A 50 -17.13 13.17 -11.25
C ASP A 50 -17.31 12.58 -9.84
N ARG A 51 -17.13 11.27 -9.65
CA ARG A 51 -17.34 10.62 -8.34
C ARG A 51 -16.38 11.16 -7.26
N PRO A 52 -16.82 11.18 -5.99
CA PRO A 52 -15.93 11.47 -4.86
C PRO A 52 -14.73 10.54 -4.89
N GLY A 53 -13.52 11.05 -4.64
CA GLY A 53 -12.33 10.20 -4.66
C GLY A 53 -11.61 10.13 -6.02
N ARG A 54 -12.06 10.84 -7.06
CA ARG A 54 -11.30 10.93 -8.33
C ARG A 54 -9.94 11.66 -8.24
N ALA A 55 -9.72 12.51 -7.25
CA ALA A 55 -8.52 13.34 -7.21
C ALA A 55 -7.26 12.54 -6.82
N ASN A 56 -6.18 12.63 -7.60
CA ASN A 56 -4.91 11.92 -7.34
C ASN A 56 -5.05 10.39 -7.35
N VAL A 57 -5.62 9.81 -8.42
CA VAL A 57 -5.87 8.36 -8.51
C VAL A 57 -4.57 7.57 -8.40
N GLY A 58 -3.57 7.88 -9.21
CA GLY A 58 -2.32 7.14 -9.24
C GLY A 58 -1.58 7.16 -7.90
N ARG A 59 -1.64 8.28 -7.16
CA ARG A 59 -1.09 8.37 -5.80
C ARG A 59 -1.75 7.38 -4.86
N LYS A 60 -3.09 7.33 -4.85
CA LYS A 60 -3.83 6.43 -3.96
C LYS A 60 -3.71 4.97 -4.36
N ALA A 61 -3.73 4.69 -5.65
CA ALA A 61 -3.50 3.34 -6.17
C ALA A 61 -2.11 2.83 -5.77
N MET A 62 -1.06 3.63 -5.98
CA MET A 62 0.31 3.30 -5.54
C MET A 62 0.41 3.06 -4.03
N ALA A 63 -0.26 3.88 -3.21
CA ALA A 63 -0.27 3.70 -1.75
C ALA A 63 -0.98 2.41 -1.32
N ILE A 64 -2.10 2.04 -1.96
CA ILE A 64 -2.80 0.78 -1.70
C ILE A 64 -1.92 -0.41 -2.09
N VAL A 65 -1.30 -0.38 -3.28
CA VAL A 65 -0.37 -1.44 -3.72
C VAL A 65 0.80 -1.59 -2.75
N ALA A 66 1.38 -0.49 -2.29
CA ALA A 66 2.46 -0.51 -1.31
C ALA A 66 2.03 -1.10 0.03
N SER A 67 0.80 -0.82 0.48
CA SER A 67 0.25 -1.38 1.72
C SER A 67 0.07 -2.89 1.60
N ILE A 68 -0.48 -3.38 0.47
CA ILE A 68 -0.62 -4.81 0.19
C ILE A 68 0.76 -5.50 0.17
N LEU A 69 1.76 -4.89 -0.49
CA LEU A 69 3.13 -5.43 -0.53
C LEU A 69 3.81 -5.43 0.85
N ALA A 70 3.43 -4.51 1.73
CA ALA A 70 3.88 -4.48 3.13
C ALA A 70 3.11 -5.46 4.03
N GLY A 71 2.15 -6.23 3.47
CA GLY A 71 1.36 -7.22 4.19
C GLY A 71 0.02 -6.71 4.72
N GLY A 72 -0.45 -5.52 4.29
CA GLY A 72 -1.75 -4.99 4.65
C GLY A 72 -2.90 -5.75 3.97
N ASP A 73 -3.95 -6.03 4.73
CA ASP A 73 -5.17 -6.69 4.26
C ASP A 73 -6.44 -5.83 4.47
N CYS A 74 -6.31 -4.74 5.22
CA CYS A 74 -7.38 -3.78 5.45
C CYS A 74 -6.93 -2.33 5.19
N ILE A 75 -7.89 -1.41 5.15
CA ILE A 75 -7.61 0.01 4.89
C ILE A 75 -6.76 0.65 6.00
N ASP A 76 -6.89 0.18 7.23
CA ASP A 76 -6.17 0.73 8.39
C ASP A 76 -4.67 0.40 8.31
N ASP A 77 -4.29 -0.66 7.60
CA ASP A 77 -2.88 -1.04 7.39
C ASP A 77 -2.12 -0.05 6.50
N THR A 78 -2.83 0.86 5.82
CA THR A 78 -2.15 1.98 5.12
C THR A 78 -1.38 2.88 6.09
N ALA A 79 -1.70 2.84 7.39
CA ALA A 79 -0.96 3.53 8.45
C ALA A 79 0.53 3.11 8.50
N ILE A 80 0.88 1.90 8.05
CA ILE A 80 2.26 1.43 7.99
C ILE A 80 3.14 2.29 7.06
N LEU A 81 2.50 3.00 6.11
CA LEU A 81 3.16 3.87 5.15
C LEU A 81 3.26 5.33 5.62
N GLU A 82 2.65 5.68 6.77
CA GLU A 82 2.68 7.05 7.29
C GLU A 82 4.05 7.44 7.88
N SER A 83 4.94 6.46 8.11
CA SER A 83 6.29 6.76 8.58
C SER A 83 7.06 7.65 7.58
N PRO A 84 7.91 8.60 8.04
CA PRO A 84 8.69 9.46 7.14
C PRO A 84 9.54 8.67 6.13
N ASN A 85 10.14 7.56 6.56
CA ASN A 85 10.96 6.72 5.69
C ASN A 85 10.12 6.04 4.60
N ALA A 86 8.93 5.53 4.93
CA ALA A 86 8.03 4.95 3.93
C ALA A 86 7.58 6.01 2.91
N GLN A 87 7.27 7.23 3.34
CA GLN A 87 6.90 8.33 2.44
C GLN A 87 8.05 8.75 1.50
N VAL A 88 9.30 8.69 1.98
CA VAL A 88 10.49 8.88 1.15
C VAL A 88 10.61 7.77 0.10
N ILE A 89 10.43 6.50 0.50
CA ILE A 89 10.47 5.36 -0.44
C ILE A 89 9.36 5.48 -1.48
N LEU A 90 8.16 5.92 -1.09
CA LEU A 90 7.01 6.08 -1.99
C LEU A 90 7.05 7.33 -2.87
N GLY A 91 7.95 8.28 -2.59
CA GLY A 91 8.01 9.57 -3.29
C GLY A 91 6.74 10.42 -3.12
N GLN A 92 5.96 10.21 -2.06
CA GLN A 92 4.69 10.93 -1.84
C GLN A 92 4.31 11.03 -0.36
N ILE A 93 3.52 12.06 -0.04
CA ILE A 93 2.89 12.20 1.27
C ILE A 93 1.62 11.37 1.32
N MET A 94 1.45 10.64 2.42
CA MET A 94 0.27 9.79 2.62
C MET A 94 -1.02 10.63 2.77
N PRO A 95 -2.07 10.32 1.98
CA PRO A 95 -3.43 10.78 2.26
C PRO A 95 -3.92 10.25 3.61
N ALA A 96 -4.83 10.97 4.26
CA ALA A 96 -5.53 10.46 5.44
C ALA A 96 -6.28 9.15 5.11
N PRO A 97 -6.35 8.16 6.03
CA PRO A 97 -6.99 6.86 5.77
C PRO A 97 -8.40 6.96 5.19
N SER A 98 -9.20 7.90 5.68
CA SER A 98 -10.57 8.16 5.19
C SER A 98 -10.64 8.45 3.69
N ARG A 99 -9.58 9.03 3.10
CA ARG A 99 -9.50 9.34 1.66
C ARG A 99 -9.34 8.08 0.80
N PHE A 100 -8.70 7.03 1.33
CA PHE A 100 -8.66 5.74 0.66
C PHE A 100 -10.04 5.10 0.62
N GLY A 101 -10.83 5.23 1.69
CA GLY A 101 -12.17 4.67 1.74
C GLY A 101 -13.11 5.34 0.74
N VAL A 102 -13.01 6.66 0.59
CA VAL A 102 -13.76 7.40 -0.45
C VAL A 102 -13.34 6.94 -1.86
N PHE A 103 -12.04 6.74 -2.09
CA PHE A 103 -11.53 6.27 -3.37
C PHE A 103 -11.91 4.82 -3.68
N LEU A 104 -11.80 3.89 -2.74
CA LEU A 104 -12.16 2.49 -2.97
C LEU A 104 -13.66 2.31 -3.22
N ARG A 105 -14.51 3.12 -2.56
CA ARG A 105 -15.96 3.11 -2.79
C ARG A 105 -16.40 3.83 -4.06
N SER A 106 -15.49 4.51 -4.76
CA SER A 106 -15.84 5.18 -6.02
C SER A 106 -15.72 4.29 -7.23
N PHE A 107 -15.14 3.10 -7.12
CA PHE A 107 -15.06 2.14 -8.21
C PHE A 107 -16.41 1.43 -8.41
N GLU A 108 -16.81 1.32 -9.67
CA GLU A 108 -17.90 0.49 -10.17
C GLU A 108 -17.34 -0.60 -11.08
N THR A 109 -18.10 -1.67 -11.29
CA THR A 109 -17.64 -2.81 -12.11
C THR A 109 -17.29 -2.39 -13.54
N SER A 110 -17.91 -1.33 -14.06
CA SER A 110 -17.62 -0.75 -15.38
C SER A 110 -16.25 -0.07 -15.49
N ASP A 111 -15.60 0.26 -14.37
CA ASP A 111 -14.28 0.90 -14.35
C ASP A 111 -13.13 -0.11 -14.53
N ILE A 112 -13.45 -1.40 -14.42
CA ILE A 112 -12.55 -2.49 -14.75
C ILE A 112 -12.80 -2.80 -16.22
N ALA A 113 -11.87 -2.44 -17.11
CA ALA A 113 -11.92 -2.88 -18.49
C ALA A 113 -12.06 -4.41 -18.50
N ASP A 114 -13.04 -4.95 -19.25
CA ASP A 114 -13.17 -6.39 -19.43
C ASP A 114 -11.82 -6.93 -19.91
N VAL A 115 -11.21 -7.78 -19.08
CA VAL A 115 -10.02 -8.53 -19.46
C VAL A 115 -10.51 -9.72 -20.27
N GLU A 116 -10.59 -9.57 -21.59
CA GLU A 116 -10.65 -10.71 -22.52
C GLU A 116 -9.36 -11.55 -22.44
#